data_AF-A0A8X7QFI9-F1
#
_entry.id   AF-A0A8X7QFI9-F1
#
_cell.length_a   1.000
_cell.length_b   1.000
_cell.length_c   1.000
_cell.angle_alpha   90.00
_cell.angle_beta   90.00
_cell.angle_gamma   90.00
#
_symmetry.space_group_name_H-M   'P 1'
#
loop_
_entity.id
_entity.type
_entity.pdbx_description
1 polymer ?
#
loop_
_entity_poly.entity_id
_entity_poly.type
_entity_poly.pdbx_seq_one_letter_code
_entity_poly.pdbx_strand_id
1 'polypeptide(L)' 'MHFLLTNLNVVYVLSMPMPTVPEDAENESLDETRKQLKWESSDYICRGHILNGMSDPLFDVYQNIES' A
#
# COMPACT_ATOMS: atom_id res chain seq x y z
N MET A 1 1.85 -4.63 12.71
CA MET A 1 1.70 -3.88 11.43
C MET A 1 0.67 -2.75 11.48
N HIS A 2 -0.53 -2.95 12.05
CA HIS A 2 -1.59 -1.91 12.05
C HIS A 2 -1.17 -0.54 12.61
N PHE A 3 -0.48 -0.50 13.74
CA PHE A 3 0.03 0.75 14.34
C PHE A 3 0.96 1.53 13.40
N LEU A 4 1.91 0.84 12.76
CA LEU A 4 2.83 1.44 11.79
C LEU A 4 2.07 2.00 10.57
N LEU A 5 1.17 1.22 9.99
CA LEU A 5 0.36 1.63 8.83
C LEU A 5 -0.56 2.81 9.15
N THR A 6 -1.01 2.92 10.40
CA THR A 6 -1.81 4.07 10.88
C THR A 6 -0.95 5.34 10.94
N ASN A 7 0.27 5.26 11.49
CA ASN A 7 1.19 6.40 11.51
C ASN A 7 1.62 6.86 10.11
N LEU A 8 1.69 5.92 9.16
CA LEU A 8 1.96 6.21 7.74
C LEU A 8 0.72 6.71 6.98
N ASN A 9 -0.44 6.76 7.63
CA ASN A 9 -1.71 7.15 7.03
C ASN A 9 -2.10 6.33 5.78
N VAL A 10 -1.77 5.03 5.76
CA VAL A 10 -2.11 4.10 4.66
C VAL A 10 -3.05 2.97 5.10
N VAL A 11 -3.39 2.90 6.39
CA VAL A 11 -4.23 1.82 6.95
C VAL A 11 -5.63 1.74 6.31
N TYR A 12 -6.14 2.86 5.80
CA TYR A 12 -7.45 2.95 5.15
C TYR A 12 -7.55 2.03 3.92
N VAL A 13 -6.43 1.75 3.25
CA VAL A 13 -6.35 0.84 2.09
C VAL A 13 -6.83 -0.58 2.43
N LEU A 14 -6.71 -1.01 3.69
CA LEU A 14 -7.13 -2.34 4.12
C LEU A 14 -8.65 -2.50 4.25
N SER A 15 -9.39 -1.39 4.30
CA SER A 15 -10.83 -1.40 4.63
C SER A 15 -11.71 -0.72 3.60
N MET A 16 -11.15 0.18 2.79
CA MET A 16 -11.87 0.87 1.73
C MET A 16 -11.45 0.29 0.36
N PRO A 17 -12.37 0.16 -0.59
CA PRO A 17 -12.00 -0.22 -1.96
C PRO A 17 -11.33 0.95 -2.68
N MET A 18 -10.59 0.64 -3.74
CA MET A 18 -10.07 1.63 -4.67
C MET A 18 -11.21 2.46 -5.26
N PRO A 19 -11.09 3.80 -5.32
CA PRO A 19 -12.07 4.63 -5.99
C PRO A 19 -12.19 4.21 -7.46
N THR A 20 -13.40 3.84 -7.90
CA THR A 20 -13.68 3.54 -9.31
C THR A 20 -14.12 4.82 -10.01
N VAL A 21 -13.47 5.16 -11.12
CA VAL A 21 -13.98 6.17 -12.05
C VAL A 21 -15.13 5.53 -12.83
N PRO A 22 -16.34 6.13 -12.88
CA PRO A 22 -17.43 5.61 -13.69
C PRO A 22 -17.04 5.59 -15.17
N GLU A 23 -17.29 4.48 -15.88
CA GLU A 23 -16.99 4.34 -17.32
C GLU A 23 -17.72 5.39 -18.19
N ASP A 24 -18.84 5.91 -17.71
CA ASP A 24 -19.67 6.91 -18.39
C ASP A 24 -19.20 8.36 -18.16
N ALA A 25 -18.13 8.56 -17.38
CA ALA A 25 -17.52 9.87 -17.19
C ALA A 25 -16.65 10.21 -18.40
N GLU A 26 -17.29 10.64 -19.50
CA GLU A 26 -16.59 11.18 -20.69
C GLU A 26 -15.65 12.36 -20.35
N ASN A 27 -15.81 12.94 -19.15
CA ASN A 27 -14.86 13.84 -18.51
C ASN A 27 -14.42 13.25 -17.17
N GLU A 28 -13.41 12.38 -17.18
CA GLU A 28 -12.67 12.04 -15.96
C GLU A 28 -12.19 13.35 -15.32
N SER A 29 -12.70 13.65 -14.13
CA SER A 29 -12.29 14.86 -13.43
C SER A 29 -10.84 14.69 -12.98
N LEU A 30 -9.99 15.70 -13.18
CA LEU A 30 -8.60 15.69 -12.69
C LEU A 30 -8.50 15.33 -11.19
N ASP A 31 -9.56 15.61 -10.43
CA ASP A 31 -9.66 15.25 -9.01
C ASP A 31 -9.85 13.74 -8.78
N GLU A 32 -10.56 13.05 -9.68
CA GLU A 32 -10.77 11.59 -9.63
C GLU A 32 -9.49 10.84 -9.96
N THR A 33 -8.81 11.21 -11.04
CA THR A 33 -7.48 10.66 -11.38
C THR A 33 -6.49 10.87 -10.24
N ARG A 34 -6.51 12.06 -9.62
CA ARG A 34 -5.64 12.36 -8.47
C ARG A 34 -5.95 11.48 -7.26
N LYS A 35 -7.23 11.23 -6.96
CA LYS A 35 -7.65 10.33 -5.89
C LYS A 35 -7.19 8.90 -6.16
N GLN A 36 -7.28 8.46 -7.40
CA GLN A 36 -6.84 7.13 -7.82
C GLN A 36 -5.32 6.96 -7.68
N LEU A 37 -4.52 7.88 -8.20
CA LEU A 37 -3.06 7.85 -8.06
C LEU A 37 -2.61 7.88 -6.59
N LYS A 38 -3.29 8.67 -5.76
CA LYS A 38 -3.03 8.70 -4.31
C LYS A 38 -3.35 7.36 -3.64
N TRP A 39 -4.44 6.73 -4.05
CA TRP A 39 -4.84 5.42 -3.58
C TRP A 39 -3.78 4.36 -3.94
N GLU A 40 -3.37 4.30 -5.21
CA GLU A 40 -2.35 3.36 -5.70
C GLU A 40 -1.01 3.52 -4.98
N SER A 41 -0.56 4.76 -4.76
CA SER A 41 0.65 5.04 -3.99
C SER A 41 0.54 4.54 -2.54
N SER A 42 -0.63 4.73 -1.92
CA SER A 42 -0.87 4.27 -0.55
C SER A 42 -0.92 2.74 -0.48
N ASP A 43 -1.50 2.07 -1.48
CA ASP A 43 -1.54 0.61 -1.59
C ASP A 43 -0.13 0.02 -1.75
N TYR A 44 0.70 0.60 -2.62
CA TYR A 44 2.08 0.20 -2.79
C TYR A 44 2.86 0.25 -1.46
N ILE A 45 2.77 1.37 -0.73
CA ILE A 45 3.42 1.54 0.57
C ILE A 45 2.88 0.54 1.59
N CYS A 46 1.55 0.38 1.68
CA CYS A 46 0.90 -0.53 2.61
C CYS A 46 1.38 -1.98 2.39
N ARG A 47 1.34 -2.46 1.14
CA ARG A 47 1.80 -3.79 0.75
C ARG A 47 3.28 -3.99 1.02
N GLY A 48 4.13 -3.03 0.66
CA GLY A 48 5.57 -3.09 0.91
C GLY A 48 5.89 -3.26 2.39
N HIS A 49 5.22 -2.51 3.28
CA HIS A 49 5.41 -2.66 4.71
C HIS A 49 4.90 -3.99 5.25
N ILE A 50 3.72 -4.45 4.82
CA ILE A 50 3.19 -5.75 5.23
C ILE A 50 4.16 -6.86 4.81
N LEU A 51 4.63 -6.85 3.56
CA LEU A 51 5.60 -7.82 3.05
C LEU A 51 6.92 -7.76 3.80
N ASN A 52 7.46 -6.57 4.05
CA ASN A 52 8.70 -6.41 4.83
C ASN A 52 8.54 -6.89 6.27
N GLY A 53 7.37 -6.71 6.88
CA GLY A 53 7.07 -7.24 8.22
C GLY A 53 6.83 -8.75 8.25
N MET A 54 6.57 -9.37 7.09
CA MET A 54 6.48 -10.83 6.92
C MET A 54 7.82 -11.45 6.51
N SER A 55 8.78 -10.64 6.04
CA SER A 55 10.16 -11.09 5.84
C SER A 55 10.73 -11.50 7.20
N ASP A 56 10.95 -12.80 7.34
CA ASP A 56 11.27 -13.50 8.57
C ASP A 56 12.50 -12.88 9.26
N PRO A 57 12.45 -12.56 10.57
CA PRO A 57 13.65 -12.21 11.35
C PRO A 57 14.75 -13.28 11.24
N LEU A 58 14.40 -14.54 10.96
CA LEU A 58 15.35 -15.62 10.69
C LEU A 58 16.10 -15.41 9.36
N PHE A 59 15.50 -14.77 8.36
CA PHE A 59 16.22 -14.46 7.12
C PHE A 59 17.44 -13.59 7.46
N ASP A 60 17.24 -12.44 8.11
CA ASP A 60 18.33 -11.53 8.52
C ASP A 60 19.40 -12.18 9.44
N VAL A 61 19.01 -13.12 10.30
CA VAL A 61 19.95 -13.83 11.19
C VAL A 61 20.81 -14.85 10.43
N TYR A 62 20.27 -15.50 9.39
CA TYR A 62 20.95 -16.62 8.72
C TYR A 62 21.61 -16.25 7.38
N GLN A 63 21.38 -15.05 6.81
CA GLN A 63 22.00 -14.66 5.53
C GLN A 63 23.53 -14.47 5.59
N ASN A 64 24.09 -14.19 6.77
CA ASN A 64 25.52 -13.95 6.97
C ASN A 64 26.29 -15.16 7.51
N ILE A 65 25.67 -16.35 7.53
CA ILE A 65 26.41 -17.59 7.81
C ILE A 65 26.99 -18.06 6.48
N GLU A 66 28.14 -17.50 6.10
CA GLU A 66 28.95 -18.07 5.02
C GLU A 66 29.36 -19.50 5.39
N SER A 67 29.18 -20.43 4.44
CA SER A 67 29.50 -21.86 4.57
C SER A 67 31.00 -22.14 4.53
#